data_AF-A0A7W7VJM8-F1
#
_entry.id   AF-A0A7W7VJM8-F1
#
_cell.length_a   1.000
_cell.length_b   1.000
_cell.length_c   1.000
_cell.angle_alpha   90.00
_cell.angle_beta   90.00
_cell.angle_gamma   90.00
#
_symmetry.space_group_name_H-M   'P 1'
#
loop_
_entity.id
_entity.type
_entity.pdbx_description
1 polymer ?
#
loop_
_entity_poly.entity_id
_entity_poly.type
_entity_poly.pdbx_seq_one_letter_code
_entity_poly.pdbx_strand_id
1 'polypeptide(L)'
;MAVLVLGCPVVTRDQAYLRPSRRSARVLLGVFGLRPNRRLAADWLVGALWPDRPPPSAAANLRSHIAELRRLLGTGPRIERAGDGYLLAATPGDVDTAQFLDLVHEARNSRDQGDNARAAVLLAEALALWRGLVLEGIPVPSAVQPQATVLDEERLSATEELEWAPSAPDDVPLELVLVCTDQLDEEPEVMLIGAVPSTASLEDLLDRTDAPRLAEVEQLGAADAALLHATPASAVAHDPAAIPLTQHRPGMMSARTEFFSRPLPADAITALVTHVAENRVFGEFRQVAFTPWRGAYGRVPPDATAFVHRAPAYLVKHTVLLGPNGAARRGGDALDWLTAGWAALHPWGTGGAYQNFPDPALTDWMTAYYGANATRLRAVKAQYDPENVFRFAQSIH
;
A
#
# COMPACT_ATOMS: atom_id res chain seq x y z
N MET A 1 -0.11 -19.78 27.73
CA MET A 1 1.34 -19.57 27.53
C MET A 1 1.51 -19.14 26.10
N ALA A 2 2.26 -18.09 25.82
CA ALA A 2 2.45 -17.59 24.46
C ALA A 2 3.91 -17.23 24.18
N VAL A 3 4.31 -17.32 22.92
CA VAL A 3 5.57 -16.79 22.40
C VAL A 3 5.35 -15.36 21.96
N LEU A 4 6.21 -14.47 22.44
CA LEU A 4 6.06 -13.04 22.32
C LEU A 4 7.31 -12.46 21.67
N VAL A 5 7.19 -11.95 20.45
CA VAL A 5 8.32 -11.46 19.63
C VAL A 5 8.09 -10.09 18.97
N LEU A 6 6.90 -9.50 19.15
CA LEU A 6 6.61 -8.08 18.84
C LEU A 6 7.17 -7.20 19.97
N GLY A 7 8.49 -7.06 20.02
CA GLY A 7 9.27 -6.53 21.13
C GLY A 7 10.35 -7.52 21.57
N CYS A 8 10.83 -7.40 22.81
CA CYS A 8 11.85 -8.32 23.31
C CYS A 8 11.35 -9.78 23.37
N PRO A 9 12.08 -10.77 22.79
CA PRO A 9 11.62 -12.16 22.73
C PRO A 9 11.49 -12.83 24.10
N VAL A 10 10.26 -13.22 24.45
CA VAL A 10 9.92 -13.85 25.73
C VAL A 10 8.82 -14.92 25.56
N VAL A 11 8.64 -15.75 26.58
CA VAL A 11 7.50 -16.66 26.70
C VAL A 11 6.65 -16.22 27.89
N THR A 12 5.32 -16.17 27.75
CA THR A 12 4.43 -15.92 28.89
C THR A 12 4.05 -17.22 29.59
N ARG A 13 4.13 -17.23 30.92
CA ARG A 13 3.66 -18.30 31.79
C ARG A 13 3.10 -17.66 33.05
N ASP A 14 1.83 -17.92 33.37
CA ASP A 14 1.16 -17.42 34.57
C ASP A 14 1.35 -15.90 34.77
N GLN A 15 1.15 -15.11 33.70
CA GLN A 15 1.36 -13.65 33.64
C GLN A 15 2.83 -13.19 33.81
N ALA A 16 3.79 -14.09 33.97
CA ALA A 16 5.22 -13.75 34.00
C ALA A 16 5.86 -13.85 32.61
N TYR A 17 6.77 -12.92 32.31
CA TYR A 17 7.63 -12.96 31.14
C TYR A 17 8.90 -13.78 31.44
N LEU A 18 9.04 -14.91 30.77
CA LEU A 18 10.19 -15.79 30.87
C LEU A 18 11.11 -15.57 29.67
N ARG A 19 12.33 -15.14 29.95
CA ARG A 19 13.34 -14.88 28.92
C ARG A 19 14.30 -16.06 28.81
N PRO A 20 14.58 -16.58 27.60
CA PRO A 20 15.66 -17.54 27.42
C PRO A 20 16.99 -16.96 27.90
N SER A 21 17.72 -17.75 28.69
CA SER A 21 18.96 -17.31 29.35
C SER A 21 20.05 -17.02 28.32
N ARG A 22 20.18 -17.89 27.33
CA ARG A 22 21.19 -17.78 26.26
C ARG A 22 20.69 -16.87 25.15
N ARG A 23 21.58 -15.98 24.66
CA ARG A 23 21.30 -15.12 23.51
C ARG A 23 20.85 -15.90 22.28
N SER A 24 21.54 -16.99 21.94
CA SER A 24 21.16 -17.86 20.82
C SER A 24 19.80 -18.53 21.01
N ALA A 25 19.40 -18.87 22.23
CA ALA A 25 18.05 -19.38 22.48
C ALA A 25 16.99 -18.29 22.27
N ARG A 26 17.28 -17.02 22.62
CA ARG A 26 16.38 -15.89 22.31
C ARG A 26 16.23 -15.65 20.81
N VAL A 27 17.33 -15.72 20.07
CA VAL A 27 17.30 -15.63 18.60
C VAL A 27 16.43 -16.74 18.01
N LEU A 28 16.60 -18.00 18.45
CA LEU A 28 15.76 -19.10 17.99
C LEU A 28 14.27 -18.90 18.34
N LEU A 29 13.96 -18.41 19.54
CA LEU A 29 12.58 -18.09 19.93
C LEU A 29 11.99 -17.05 18.97
N GLY A 30 12.76 -16.01 18.64
CA GLY A 30 12.40 -15.01 17.64
C GLY A 30 12.13 -15.62 16.26
N VAL A 31 13.06 -16.43 15.76
CA VAL A 31 12.93 -17.12 14.46
C VAL A 31 11.68 -18.01 14.40
N PHE A 32 11.40 -18.77 15.46
CA PHE A 32 10.19 -19.60 15.54
C PHE A 32 8.92 -18.75 15.65
N GLY A 33 8.94 -17.66 16.42
CA GLY A 33 7.81 -16.73 16.55
C GLY A 33 7.50 -15.96 15.27
N LEU A 34 8.49 -15.70 14.42
CA LEU A 34 8.28 -15.10 13.09
C LEU A 34 7.82 -16.11 12.03
N ARG A 35 7.99 -17.42 12.28
CA ARG A 35 7.60 -18.50 11.36
C ARG A 35 6.87 -19.63 12.09
N PRO A 36 5.76 -19.35 12.80
CA PRO A 36 5.00 -20.39 13.48
C PRO A 36 4.46 -21.40 12.46
N ASN A 37 4.32 -22.66 12.87
CA ASN A 37 3.79 -23.75 12.06
C ASN A 37 4.55 -24.04 10.75
N ARG A 38 5.79 -23.54 10.60
CA ARG A 38 6.66 -23.82 9.43
C ARG A 38 7.84 -24.70 9.84
N ARG A 39 8.12 -25.74 9.04
CA ARG A 39 9.35 -26.53 9.18
C ARG A 39 10.56 -25.68 8.79
N LEU A 40 11.51 -25.59 9.70
CA LEU A 40 12.81 -24.96 9.53
C LEU A 40 13.89 -26.05 9.62
N ALA A 41 14.66 -26.24 8.54
CA ALA A 41 15.74 -27.22 8.50
C ALA A 41 16.80 -26.91 9.58
N ALA A 42 17.40 -27.94 10.17
CA ALA A 42 18.40 -27.73 11.24
C ALA A 42 19.61 -26.91 10.76
N ASP A 43 20.10 -27.16 9.55
CA ASP A 43 21.22 -26.41 8.98
C ASP A 43 20.88 -24.94 8.70
N TRP A 44 19.63 -24.67 8.31
CA TRP A 44 19.14 -23.30 8.15
C TRP A 44 19.06 -22.56 9.49
N LEU A 45 18.60 -23.23 10.57
CA LEU A 45 18.60 -22.68 11.93
C LEU A 45 20.02 -22.43 12.44
N VAL A 46 20.98 -23.30 12.10
CA VAL A 46 22.41 -23.10 12.36
C VAL A 46 22.90 -21.83 11.64
N GLY A 47 22.59 -21.67 10.35
CA GLY A 47 22.95 -20.46 9.59
C GLY A 47 22.36 -19.18 10.18
N ALA A 48 21.11 -19.21 10.65
CA ALA A 48 20.48 -18.07 11.30
C ALA A 48 21.15 -17.68 12.64
N LEU A 49 21.72 -18.66 13.36
CA LEU A 49 22.42 -18.42 14.63
C LEU A 49 23.88 -17.97 14.47
N TRP A 50 24.54 -18.47 13.42
CA TRP A 50 25.95 -18.25 13.15
C TRP A 50 26.14 -17.87 11.68
N PRO A 51 25.81 -16.62 11.29
CA PRO A 51 25.78 -16.20 9.89
C PRO A 51 27.16 -16.23 9.21
N ASP A 52 28.24 -16.01 9.96
CA ASP A 52 29.60 -16.01 9.41
C ASP A 52 30.18 -17.42 9.33
N ARG A 53 30.34 -18.08 10.49
CA ARG A 53 30.92 -19.42 10.57
C ARG A 53 30.36 -20.19 11.75
N PRO A 54 29.62 -21.29 11.52
CA PRO A 54 29.14 -22.13 12.61
C PRO A 54 30.32 -22.86 13.29
N PRO A 55 30.34 -22.97 14.63
CA PRO A 55 31.33 -23.77 15.33
C PRO A 55 31.14 -25.27 15.03
N PRO A 56 32.18 -26.12 15.19
CA PRO A 56 32.04 -27.58 15.06
C PRO A 56 30.95 -28.18 15.96
N SER A 57 30.64 -27.51 17.08
CA SER A 57 29.60 -27.88 18.03
C SER A 57 28.19 -27.33 17.70
N ALA A 58 28.00 -26.66 16.56
CA ALA A 58 26.75 -25.97 16.22
C ALA A 58 25.50 -26.87 16.33
N ALA A 59 25.56 -28.09 15.80
CA ALA A 59 24.45 -29.04 15.88
C ALA A 59 24.12 -29.46 17.34
N ALA A 60 25.15 -29.60 18.19
CA ALA A 60 24.97 -29.91 19.61
C ALA A 60 24.42 -28.70 20.39
N ASN A 61 24.88 -27.49 20.08
CA ASN A 61 24.39 -26.25 20.67
C ASN A 61 22.93 -25.98 20.27
N LEU A 62 22.58 -26.19 19.00
CA LEU A 62 21.19 -26.09 18.53
C LEU A 62 20.26 -27.00 19.33
N ARG A 63 20.61 -28.28 19.52
CA ARG A 63 19.83 -29.20 20.37
C ARG A 63 19.70 -28.71 21.81
N SER A 64 20.76 -28.13 22.37
CA SER A 64 20.76 -27.57 23.73
C SER A 64 19.85 -26.34 23.86
N HIS A 65 19.84 -25.46 22.86
CA HIS A 65 18.93 -24.31 22.83
C HIS A 65 17.47 -24.74 22.64
N ILE A 66 17.21 -25.74 21.79
CA ILE A 66 15.86 -26.30 21.62
C ILE A 66 15.37 -26.94 22.92
N ALA A 67 16.22 -27.68 23.63
CA ALA A 67 15.87 -28.24 24.94
C ALA A 67 15.53 -27.15 25.97
N GLU A 68 16.29 -26.05 25.99
CA GLU A 68 16.00 -24.89 26.84
C GLU A 68 14.64 -24.26 26.49
N LEU A 69 14.37 -24.02 25.20
CA LEU A 69 13.11 -23.46 24.74
C LEU A 69 11.93 -24.38 25.07
N ARG A 70 12.02 -25.70 24.81
CA ARG A 70 10.96 -26.66 25.17
C ARG A 70 10.62 -26.61 26.66
N ARG A 71 11.62 -26.49 27.54
CA ARG A 71 11.40 -26.35 28.98
C ARG A 71 10.68 -25.04 29.33
N LEU A 72 11.04 -23.94 28.67
CA LEU A 72 10.41 -22.63 28.86
C LEU A 72 8.98 -22.57 28.32
N LEU A 73 8.71 -23.27 27.22
CA LEU A 73 7.38 -23.35 26.61
C LEU A 73 6.43 -24.25 27.39
N GLY A 74 6.93 -25.22 28.14
CA GLY A 74 6.12 -26.04 29.04
C GLY A 74 5.00 -26.77 28.30
N THR A 75 3.75 -26.52 28.70
CA THR A 75 2.55 -27.10 28.07
C THR A 75 1.95 -26.26 26.96
N GLY A 76 2.53 -25.08 26.67
CA GLY A 76 2.10 -24.19 25.59
C GLY A 76 2.56 -24.64 24.20
N PRO A 77 2.81 -23.71 23.27
CA PRO A 77 3.21 -24.07 21.91
C PRO A 77 4.50 -24.89 21.91
N ARG A 78 4.59 -25.89 21.04
CA ARG A 78 5.62 -26.93 21.13
C ARG A 78 6.60 -26.85 19.98
N ILE A 79 7.89 -26.87 20.30
CA ILE A 79 8.91 -27.08 19.27
C ILE A 79 9.01 -28.58 18.99
N GLU A 80 8.58 -29.01 17.82
CA GLU A 80 8.53 -30.41 17.41
C GLU A 80 9.64 -30.74 16.41
N ARG A 81 10.03 -32.01 16.35
CA ARG A 81 10.93 -32.49 15.31
C ARG A 81 10.09 -32.71 14.05
N ALA A 82 10.49 -32.10 12.94
CA ALA A 82 9.81 -32.24 11.65
C ALA A 82 10.84 -32.62 10.58
N GLY A 83 10.97 -33.91 10.30
CA GLY A 83 12.02 -34.44 9.42
C GLY A 83 13.44 -34.16 9.96
N ASP A 84 14.25 -33.51 9.12
CA ASP A 84 15.61 -33.04 9.43
C ASP A 84 15.66 -31.74 10.25
N GLY A 85 14.50 -31.18 10.60
CA GLY A 85 14.38 -29.85 11.17
C GLY A 85 13.42 -29.79 12.35
N TYR A 86 12.93 -28.57 12.60
CA TYR A 86 12.04 -28.25 13.70
C TYR A 86 10.95 -27.28 13.25
N LEU A 87 9.82 -27.30 13.92
CA LEU A 87 8.77 -26.29 13.79
C LEU A 87 8.23 -25.94 15.17
N LEU A 88 7.69 -24.73 15.31
CA LEU A 88 6.88 -24.35 16.47
C LEU A 88 5.42 -24.62 16.14
N ALA A 89 4.85 -25.68 16.72
CA ALA A 89 3.43 -26.00 16.64
C ALA A 89 2.68 -25.05 17.58
N ALA A 90 1.88 -24.17 16.99
CA ALA A 90 1.16 -23.11 17.67
C ALA A 90 -0.29 -23.04 17.17
N THR A 91 -1.22 -22.85 18.11
CA THR A 91 -2.63 -22.59 17.86
C THR A 91 -2.91 -21.07 17.84
N PRO A 92 -4.08 -20.61 17.39
CA PRO A 92 -4.42 -19.18 17.44
C PRO A 92 -4.24 -18.60 18.85
N GLY A 93 -3.53 -17.47 18.96
CA GLY A 93 -3.21 -16.83 20.24
C GLY A 93 -1.94 -17.34 20.96
N ASP A 94 -1.30 -18.42 20.48
CA ASP A 94 -0.04 -18.91 21.06
C ASP A 94 1.18 -18.07 20.67
N VAL A 95 1.08 -17.25 19.62
CA VAL A 95 2.16 -16.39 19.12
C VAL A 95 1.61 -15.02 18.77
N ASP A 96 2.22 -13.96 19.29
CA ASP A 96 1.72 -12.58 19.12
C ASP A 96 1.76 -12.08 17.67
N THR A 97 2.72 -12.52 16.86
CA THR A 97 2.79 -12.18 15.42
C THR A 97 1.58 -12.72 14.65
N ALA A 98 1.18 -13.96 14.91
CA ALA A 98 0.01 -14.57 14.30
C ALA A 98 -1.26 -13.87 14.78
N GLN A 99 -1.37 -13.62 16.09
CA GLN A 99 -2.50 -12.93 16.68
C GLN A 99 -2.67 -11.50 16.14
N PHE A 100 -1.58 -10.75 15.97
CA PHE A 100 -1.59 -9.42 15.38
C PHE A 100 -2.15 -9.44 13.95
N LEU A 101 -1.62 -10.33 13.10
CA LEU A 101 -2.07 -10.44 11.72
C LEU A 101 -3.53 -10.88 11.61
N ASP A 102 -3.98 -11.79 12.48
CA ASP A 102 -5.38 -12.23 12.54
C ASP A 102 -6.31 -11.08 12.93
N LEU A 103 -5.97 -10.30 13.96
CA LEU A 103 -6.76 -9.14 14.39
C LEU A 103 -6.82 -8.04 13.31
N VAL A 104 -5.71 -7.75 12.64
CA VAL A 104 -5.67 -6.78 11.52
C VAL A 104 -6.54 -7.26 10.37
N HIS A 105 -6.48 -8.55 10.03
CA HIS A 105 -7.33 -9.15 9.00
C HIS A 105 -8.82 -9.04 9.37
N GLU A 106 -9.18 -9.35 10.62
CA GLU A 106 -10.55 -9.29 11.11
C GLU A 106 -11.08 -7.85 11.19
N ALA A 107 -10.22 -6.88 11.53
CA ALA A 107 -10.54 -5.46 11.50
C ALA A 107 -10.88 -4.99 10.09
N ARG A 108 -10.05 -5.36 9.10
CA ARG A 108 -10.27 -5.03 7.69
C ARG A 108 -11.57 -5.64 7.17
N ASN A 109 -11.85 -6.90 7.52
CA ASN A 109 -13.13 -7.56 7.19
C ASN A 109 -14.34 -6.86 7.83
N SER A 110 -14.22 -6.41 9.09
CA SER A 110 -15.28 -5.67 9.78
C SER A 110 -15.57 -4.33 9.10
N ARG A 111 -14.52 -3.62 8.68
CA ARG A 111 -14.65 -2.39 7.88
C ARG A 111 -15.31 -2.64 6.53
N ASP A 112 -14.92 -3.71 5.84
CA ASP A 112 -15.51 -4.06 4.54
C ASP A 112 -17.02 -4.38 4.66
N GLN A 113 -17.47 -4.78 5.85
CA GLN A 113 -18.89 -4.97 6.21
C GLN A 113 -19.57 -3.69 6.74
N GLY A 114 -18.85 -2.57 6.84
CA GLY A 114 -19.34 -1.28 7.31
C GLY A 114 -19.27 -1.08 8.84
N ASP A 115 -18.74 -2.03 9.60
CA ASP A 115 -18.60 -1.92 11.06
C ASP A 115 -17.25 -1.28 11.44
N ASN A 116 -17.16 0.03 11.20
CA ASN A 116 -15.95 0.81 11.51
C ASN A 116 -15.64 0.83 13.02
N ALA A 117 -16.66 0.75 13.89
CA ALA A 117 -16.47 0.74 15.33
C ALA A 117 -15.77 -0.55 15.78
N ARG A 118 -16.21 -1.71 15.28
CA ARG A 118 -15.54 -2.99 15.53
C ARG A 118 -14.13 -3.01 14.94
N ALA A 119 -13.95 -2.48 13.73
CA ALA A 119 -12.63 -2.38 13.10
C ALA A 119 -11.64 -1.59 13.97
N ALA A 120 -12.06 -0.44 14.50
CA ALA A 120 -11.22 0.38 15.38
C ALA A 120 -10.84 -0.37 16.67
N VAL A 121 -11.78 -1.06 17.31
CA VAL A 121 -11.49 -1.88 18.51
C VAL A 121 -10.46 -2.97 18.19
N LEU A 122 -10.63 -3.68 17.08
CA LEU A 122 -9.73 -4.75 16.66
C LEU A 122 -8.32 -4.24 16.32
N LEU A 123 -8.21 -3.09 15.63
CA LEU A 123 -6.90 -2.46 15.36
C LEU A 123 -6.22 -2.01 16.67
N ALA A 124 -6.97 -1.45 17.61
CA ALA A 124 -6.44 -1.07 18.92
C ALA A 124 -5.93 -2.28 19.71
N GLU A 125 -6.68 -3.39 19.70
CA GLU A 125 -6.25 -4.67 20.29
C GLU A 125 -5.00 -5.22 19.61
N ALA A 126 -4.93 -5.15 18.27
CA ALA A 126 -3.77 -5.61 17.50
C ALA A 126 -2.51 -4.81 17.84
N LEU A 127 -2.61 -3.48 17.86
CA LEU A 127 -1.50 -2.59 18.17
C LEU A 127 -1.03 -2.72 19.62
N ALA A 128 -1.94 -3.04 20.56
CA ALA A 128 -1.59 -3.28 21.95
C ALA A 128 -0.71 -4.53 22.18
N LEU A 129 -0.62 -5.45 21.20
CA LEU A 129 0.29 -6.60 21.28
C LEU A 129 1.76 -6.21 21.17
N TRP A 130 2.04 -5.04 20.57
CA TRP A 130 3.39 -4.54 20.36
C TRP A 130 3.96 -3.95 21.64
N ARG A 131 5.11 -4.49 22.06
CA ARG A 131 5.86 -4.02 23.25
C ARG A 131 7.13 -3.25 22.89
N GLY A 132 7.43 -3.16 21.60
CA GLY A 132 8.65 -2.59 21.02
C GLY A 132 8.86 -3.09 19.59
N LEU A 133 10.00 -2.78 18.99
CA LEU A 133 10.35 -3.27 17.64
C LEU A 133 10.41 -4.80 17.59
N VAL A 134 10.19 -5.39 16.41
CA VAL A 134 10.33 -6.84 16.22
C VAL A 134 11.71 -7.31 16.69
N LEU A 135 11.72 -8.31 17.59
CA LEU A 135 12.92 -8.87 18.22
C LEU A 135 13.81 -7.84 18.96
N GLU A 136 13.23 -6.81 19.54
CA GLU A 136 13.97 -5.76 20.25
C GLU A 136 15.01 -6.32 21.26
N GLY A 137 16.21 -5.74 21.22
CA GLY A 137 17.32 -6.12 22.08
C GLY A 137 18.11 -7.35 21.63
N ILE A 138 17.83 -7.89 20.44
CA ILE A 138 18.70 -8.84 19.73
C ILE A 138 18.79 -8.49 18.23
N PRO A 139 19.89 -8.81 17.53
CA PRO A 139 19.92 -8.67 16.08
C PRO A 139 18.90 -9.59 15.42
N VAL A 140 18.16 -9.04 14.46
CA VAL A 140 17.29 -9.82 13.58
C VAL A 140 18.18 -10.60 12.61
N PRO A 141 18.10 -11.94 12.57
CA PRO A 141 18.86 -12.71 11.59
C PRO A 141 18.41 -12.35 10.17
N SER A 142 19.34 -12.19 9.24
CA SER A 142 19.04 -11.89 7.82
C SER A 142 18.03 -12.86 7.21
N ALA A 143 18.07 -14.12 7.66
CA ALA A 143 17.16 -15.19 7.24
C ALA A 143 15.68 -14.95 7.60
N VAL A 144 15.38 -14.06 8.54
CA VAL A 144 14.01 -13.65 8.93
C VAL A 144 13.76 -12.14 8.81
N GLN A 145 14.70 -11.40 8.23
CA GLN A 145 14.57 -9.95 8.01
C GLN A 145 13.30 -9.59 7.21
N PRO A 146 12.94 -10.29 6.11
CA PRO A 146 11.73 -9.95 5.36
C PRO A 146 10.45 -10.07 6.19
N GLN A 147 10.36 -11.05 7.09
CA GLN A 147 9.20 -11.23 7.96
C GLN A 147 9.09 -10.12 8.99
N ALA A 148 10.22 -9.65 9.53
CA ALA A 148 10.24 -8.53 10.46
C ALA A 148 9.79 -7.24 9.77
N THR A 149 10.32 -6.95 8.57
CA THR A 149 9.92 -5.79 7.76
C THR A 149 8.42 -5.78 7.48
N VAL A 150 7.85 -6.90 7.01
CA VAL A 150 6.41 -6.99 6.72
C VAL A 150 5.55 -6.72 7.97
N LEU A 151 5.99 -7.19 9.15
CA LEU A 151 5.26 -6.92 10.40
C LEU A 151 5.32 -5.44 10.80
N ASP A 152 6.48 -4.80 10.64
CA ASP A 152 6.63 -3.38 10.94
C ASP A 152 5.79 -2.51 9.97
N GLU A 153 5.72 -2.89 8.69
CA GLU A 153 4.85 -2.24 7.68
C GLU A 153 3.37 -2.41 8.03
N GLU A 154 2.94 -3.63 8.38
CA GLU A 154 1.54 -3.88 8.80
C GLU A 154 1.20 -3.12 10.09
N ARG A 155 2.15 -2.94 11.01
CA ARG A 155 1.95 -2.11 12.22
C ARG A 155 1.75 -0.64 11.88
N LEU A 156 2.58 -0.10 10.99
CA LEU A 156 2.45 1.29 10.55
C LEU A 156 1.09 1.49 9.88
N SER A 157 0.73 0.62 8.94
CA SER A 157 -0.57 0.64 8.28
C SER A 157 -1.72 0.51 9.27
N ALA A 158 -1.64 -0.38 10.27
CA ALA A 158 -2.68 -0.53 11.29
C ALA A 158 -2.81 0.71 12.20
N THR A 159 -1.68 1.36 12.52
CA THR A 159 -1.65 2.63 13.28
C THR A 159 -2.36 3.73 12.49
N GLU A 160 -1.98 3.91 11.23
CA GLU A 160 -2.62 4.88 10.32
C GLU A 160 -4.11 4.59 10.16
N GLU A 161 -4.48 3.32 9.96
CA GLU A 161 -5.88 2.90 9.87
C GLU A 161 -6.65 3.22 11.16
N LEU A 162 -6.07 3.00 12.34
CA LEU A 162 -6.73 3.31 13.62
C LEU A 162 -6.85 4.81 13.87
N GLU A 163 -5.81 5.58 13.55
CA GLU A 163 -5.80 7.04 13.76
C GLU A 163 -6.70 7.77 12.77
N TRP A 164 -6.78 7.29 11.53
CA TRP A 164 -7.47 7.98 10.44
C TRP A 164 -8.86 7.42 10.13
N ALA A 165 -9.05 6.09 10.07
CA ALA A 165 -10.32 5.52 9.62
C ALA A 165 -11.55 5.89 10.47
N PRO A 166 -11.46 6.11 11.80
CA PRO A 166 -12.61 6.53 12.59
C PRO A 166 -12.98 8.01 12.44
N SER A 167 -12.09 8.85 11.91
CA SER A 167 -12.15 10.31 12.04
C SER A 167 -11.93 11.08 10.73
N ALA A 168 -11.52 10.41 9.65
CA ALA A 168 -11.34 11.03 8.34
C ALA A 168 -12.62 11.77 7.92
N PRO A 169 -12.58 13.11 7.81
CA PRO A 169 -13.77 13.88 7.46
C PRO A 169 -14.20 13.57 6.02
N ASP A 170 -15.48 13.30 5.79
CA ASP A 170 -16.03 13.05 4.45
C ASP A 170 -15.78 14.22 3.47
N ASP A 171 -15.56 15.42 4.02
CA ASP A 171 -15.36 16.68 3.33
C ASP A 171 -13.87 17.03 3.07
N VAL A 172 -12.94 16.08 3.28
CA VAL A 172 -11.52 16.23 2.92
C VAL A 172 -11.11 15.31 1.74
N PRO A 173 -11.45 15.65 0.49
CA PRO A 173 -10.91 14.98 -0.70
C PRO A 173 -9.61 15.67 -1.16
N LEU A 174 -8.49 15.45 -0.46
CA LEU A 174 -7.19 15.99 -0.86
C LEU A 174 -6.39 15.01 -1.74
N GLU A 175 -6.26 15.34 -3.01
CA GLU A 175 -5.39 14.64 -3.96
C GLU A 175 -3.93 15.08 -3.78
N LEU A 176 -3.01 14.13 -3.64
CA LEU A 176 -1.57 14.41 -3.68
C LEU A 176 -1.06 14.24 -5.11
N VAL A 177 -0.36 15.24 -5.62
CA VAL A 177 0.11 15.28 -7.00
C VAL A 177 1.59 15.54 -7.03
N LEU A 178 2.36 14.59 -7.57
CA LEU A 178 3.74 14.80 -7.98
C LEU A 178 3.75 15.31 -9.43
N VAL A 179 4.37 16.45 -9.66
CA VAL A 179 4.42 17.13 -10.95
C VAL A 179 5.86 17.35 -11.38
N CYS A 180 6.15 17.00 -12.63
CA CYS A 180 7.33 17.44 -13.36
C CYS A 180 6.85 18.22 -14.59
N THR A 181 7.23 19.48 -14.66
CA THR A 181 6.80 20.41 -15.71
C THR A 181 7.49 20.09 -17.03
N ASP A 182 7.18 20.86 -18.08
CA ASP A 182 7.83 20.70 -19.38
C ASP A 182 9.21 21.40 -19.47
N GLN A 183 9.61 22.15 -18.42
CA GLN A 183 10.90 22.84 -18.27
C GLN A 183 11.87 22.03 -17.41
N LEU A 184 13.05 21.71 -17.95
CA LEU A 184 13.99 20.76 -17.32
C LEU A 184 14.71 21.30 -16.07
N ASP A 185 14.77 22.62 -15.93
CA ASP A 185 15.42 23.35 -14.85
C ASP A 185 14.53 23.56 -13.63
N GLU A 186 13.21 23.38 -13.77
CA GLU A 186 12.28 23.39 -12.64
C GLU A 186 12.38 22.07 -11.86
N GLU A 187 12.45 22.14 -10.54
CA GLU A 187 12.49 20.93 -9.70
C GLU A 187 11.12 20.23 -9.69
N PRO A 188 11.06 18.89 -9.48
CA PRO A 188 9.80 18.20 -9.25
C PRO A 188 9.07 18.76 -8.03
N GLU A 189 7.76 18.98 -8.15
CA GLU A 189 6.94 19.55 -7.08
C GLU A 189 5.89 18.56 -6.58
N VAL A 190 5.60 18.63 -5.28
CA VAL A 190 4.46 17.92 -4.68
C VAL A 190 3.42 18.94 -4.26
N MET A 191 2.21 18.77 -4.79
CA MET A 191 1.06 19.63 -4.51
C MET A 191 -0.06 18.83 -3.87
N LEU A 192 -0.80 19.46 -2.97
CA LEU A 192 -2.08 18.96 -2.47
C LEU A 192 -3.20 19.80 -3.09
N ILE A 193 -4.13 19.14 -3.79
CA ILE A 193 -5.29 19.80 -4.41
C ILE A 193 -6.56 19.17 -3.87
N GLY A 194 -7.51 19.98 -3.41
CA GLY A 194 -8.79 19.45 -2.98
C GLY A 194 -9.63 20.43 -2.20
N ALA A 195 -10.61 19.89 -1.49
CA ALA A 195 -11.41 20.63 -0.54
C ALA A 195 -11.02 20.25 0.89
N VAL A 196 -11.10 21.23 1.79
CA VAL A 196 -10.99 21.05 3.24
C VAL A 196 -12.07 21.89 3.93
N PRO A 197 -12.53 21.52 5.13
CA PRO A 197 -13.51 22.30 5.88
C PRO A 197 -13.01 23.72 6.20
N SER A 198 -11.70 23.83 6.48
CA SER A 198 -11.02 25.09 6.83
C SER A 198 -9.51 24.98 6.62
N THR A 199 -8.83 26.11 6.49
CA THR A 199 -7.36 26.18 6.44
C THR A 199 -6.71 25.57 7.68
N ALA A 200 -7.29 25.75 8.87
CA ALA A 200 -6.79 25.12 10.09
C ALA A 200 -6.83 23.58 10.04
N SER A 201 -7.82 23.00 9.35
CA SER A 201 -7.90 21.54 9.16
C SER A 201 -6.78 21.03 8.23
N LEU A 202 -6.39 21.85 7.24
CA LEU A 202 -5.25 21.56 6.38
C LEU A 202 -3.93 21.68 7.16
N GLU A 203 -3.77 22.73 7.99
CA GLU A 203 -2.58 22.91 8.82
C GLU A 203 -2.37 21.73 9.78
N ASP A 204 -3.43 21.28 10.46
CA ASP A 204 -3.37 20.10 11.35
C ASP A 204 -2.99 18.83 10.59
N LEU A 205 -3.49 18.64 9.36
CA LEU A 205 -3.08 17.53 8.50
C LEU A 205 -1.58 17.61 8.15
N LEU A 206 -1.11 18.80 7.78
CA LEU A 206 0.29 19.04 7.37
C LEU A 206 1.26 18.94 8.55
N ASP A 207 0.86 19.30 9.77
CA ASP A 207 1.62 19.16 11.02
C ASP A 207 1.99 17.71 11.35
N ARG A 208 1.34 16.74 10.70
CA ARG A 208 1.55 15.31 10.96
C ARG A 208 2.60 14.65 10.05
N THR A 209 3.03 15.29 8.96
CA THR A 209 3.87 14.63 7.94
C THR A 209 5.37 14.85 8.10
N ASP A 210 5.81 15.65 9.08
CA ASP A 210 7.22 16.06 9.31
C ASP A 210 7.95 16.56 8.04
N ALA A 211 7.22 16.85 6.96
CA ALA A 211 7.78 17.18 5.66
C ALA A 211 8.28 18.64 5.63
N PRO A 212 9.45 18.90 5.02
CA PRO A 212 9.95 20.27 4.85
C PRO A 212 8.94 21.11 4.06
N ARG A 213 8.57 22.27 4.60
CA ARG A 213 7.50 23.12 4.07
C ARG A 213 8.06 24.25 3.22
N LEU A 214 7.88 24.15 1.91
CA LEU A 214 7.72 25.29 1.02
C LEU A 214 6.28 25.21 0.51
N ALA A 215 5.33 25.71 1.30
CA ALA A 215 3.90 25.60 0.99
C ALA A 215 3.29 26.99 0.88
N GLU A 216 2.83 27.34 -0.31
CA GLU A 216 1.86 28.41 -0.52
C GLU A 216 0.46 27.76 -0.54
N VAL A 217 -0.46 28.28 0.28
CA VAL A 217 -1.86 27.82 0.29
C VAL A 217 -2.69 28.85 -0.46
N GLU A 218 -3.18 28.46 -1.63
CA GLU A 218 -4.09 29.29 -2.43
C GLU A 218 -5.52 28.77 -2.31
N GLN A 219 -6.45 29.65 -1.92
CA GLN A 219 -7.87 29.35 -1.94
C GLN A 219 -8.45 29.72 -3.30
N LEU A 220 -8.90 28.72 -4.05
CA LEU A 220 -9.49 28.91 -5.37
C LEU A 220 -11.02 29.03 -5.31
N GLY A 221 -11.58 29.83 -6.23
CA GLY A 221 -13.00 29.78 -6.54
C GLY A 221 -13.38 28.45 -7.19
N ALA A 222 -14.65 28.06 -7.12
CA ALA A 222 -15.11 26.76 -7.66
C ALA A 222 -14.81 26.56 -9.15
N ALA A 223 -14.84 27.63 -9.95
CA ALA A 223 -14.51 27.57 -11.38
C ALA A 223 -13.02 27.33 -11.61
N ASP A 224 -12.15 28.05 -10.89
CA ASP A 224 -10.69 27.91 -11.00
C ASP A 224 -10.23 26.54 -10.49
N ALA A 225 -10.81 26.07 -9.39
CA ALA A 225 -10.57 24.72 -8.87
C ALA A 225 -10.99 23.63 -9.88
N ALA A 226 -12.13 23.80 -10.56
CA ALA A 226 -12.57 22.86 -11.58
C ALA A 226 -11.63 22.84 -12.81
N LEU A 227 -11.14 24.01 -13.23
CA LEU A 227 -10.15 24.13 -14.31
C LEU A 227 -8.82 23.49 -13.92
N LEU A 228 -8.35 23.73 -12.69
CA LEU A 228 -7.14 23.13 -12.14
C LEU A 228 -7.18 21.60 -12.16
N HIS A 229 -8.29 21.00 -11.70
CA HIS A 229 -8.48 19.55 -11.72
C HIS A 229 -8.58 18.98 -13.14
N ALA A 230 -9.20 19.71 -14.08
CA ALA A 230 -9.38 19.25 -15.45
C ALA A 230 -8.08 19.27 -16.26
N THR A 231 -7.16 20.19 -15.97
CA THR A 231 -5.88 20.33 -16.66
C THR A 231 -4.75 20.63 -15.67
N PRO A 232 -4.21 19.65 -14.93
CA PRO A 232 -3.17 19.94 -13.93
C PRO A 232 -1.88 20.54 -14.51
N ALA A 233 -1.61 20.36 -15.81
CA ALA A 233 -0.54 21.08 -16.51
C ALA A 233 -0.74 22.61 -16.55
N SER A 234 -1.94 23.11 -16.30
CA SER A 234 -2.24 24.53 -16.13
C SER A 234 -2.10 25.02 -14.69
N ALA A 235 -1.93 24.12 -13.70
CA ALA A 235 -1.64 24.48 -12.31
C ALA A 235 -0.34 25.26 -12.18
N VAL A 236 0.67 24.79 -12.90
CA VAL A 236 2.04 25.34 -12.92
C VAL A 236 2.10 26.65 -13.73
N ALA A 237 1.06 26.98 -14.50
CA ALA A 237 1.04 28.23 -15.26
C ALA A 237 0.73 29.47 -14.41
N HIS A 238 0.41 29.31 -13.11
CA HIS A 238 0.10 30.38 -12.14
C HIS A 238 -0.99 31.39 -12.56
N ASP A 239 -1.75 31.13 -13.64
CA ASP A 239 -2.84 31.98 -14.09
C ASP A 239 -3.93 31.17 -14.82
N PRO A 240 -5.07 30.87 -14.17
CA PRO A 240 -6.24 30.25 -14.80
C PRO A 240 -6.85 31.08 -15.93
N ALA A 241 -6.64 32.41 -15.98
CA ALA A 241 -7.10 33.27 -17.06
C ALA A 241 -6.17 33.25 -18.28
N ALA A 242 -4.92 32.79 -18.10
CA ALA A 242 -3.98 32.56 -19.20
C ALA A 242 -4.29 31.29 -19.99
N ILE A 243 -5.31 30.51 -19.60
CA ILE A 243 -5.81 29.35 -20.35
C ILE A 243 -6.23 29.82 -21.75
N PRO A 244 -5.43 29.52 -22.79
CA PRO A 244 -5.88 29.78 -24.13
C PRO A 244 -6.90 28.69 -24.41
N LEU A 245 -8.19 29.01 -24.43
CA LEU A 245 -9.20 28.24 -25.16
C LEU A 245 -8.90 28.38 -26.67
N THR A 246 -7.68 28.09 -27.09
CA THR A 246 -7.28 28.20 -28.48
C THR A 246 -7.85 27.00 -29.22
N GLN A 247 -8.52 27.32 -30.31
CA GLN A 247 -9.27 26.42 -31.20
C GLN A 247 -8.38 25.37 -31.91
N HIS A 248 -7.13 25.16 -31.48
CA HIS A 248 -6.16 24.25 -32.08
C HIS A 248 -5.43 23.45 -31.00
N ARG A 249 -5.78 22.17 -30.79
CA ARG A 249 -4.86 21.20 -30.17
C ARG A 249 -4.92 19.87 -30.91
N PRO A 250 -3.76 19.31 -31.29
CA PRO A 250 -3.63 17.86 -31.21
C PRO A 250 -2.32 17.50 -30.50
N GLY A 251 -2.13 18.01 -29.27
CA GLY A 251 -1.18 17.41 -28.34
C GLY A 251 -1.65 16.02 -27.92
N MET A 252 -0.81 15.28 -27.19
CA MET A 252 -1.18 13.98 -26.62
C MET A 252 -1.28 14.12 -25.11
N MET A 253 -2.42 13.72 -24.54
CA MET A 253 -2.56 13.48 -23.11
C MET A 253 -2.98 12.03 -22.93
N SER A 254 -2.18 11.26 -22.21
CA SER A 254 -2.44 9.86 -21.94
C SER A 254 -2.30 9.59 -20.46
N ALA A 255 -3.19 8.75 -19.92
CA ALA A 255 -3.17 8.38 -18.53
C ALA A 255 -3.35 6.88 -18.36
N ARG A 256 -2.73 6.33 -17.31
CA ARG A 256 -2.98 4.97 -16.81
C ARG A 256 -3.35 5.07 -15.35
N THR A 257 -4.37 4.31 -14.96
CA THR A 257 -4.89 4.33 -13.59
C THR A 257 -4.92 2.96 -12.98
N GLU A 258 -4.70 2.90 -11.67
CA GLU A 258 -4.93 1.69 -10.90
C GLU A 258 -5.36 2.02 -9.47
N PHE A 259 -6.30 1.23 -8.94
CA PHE A 259 -6.76 1.33 -7.56
C PHE A 259 -5.86 0.55 -6.62
N PHE A 260 -5.63 1.11 -5.42
CA PHE A 260 -4.77 0.53 -4.38
C PHE A 260 -5.53 0.48 -3.05
N SER A 261 -5.34 -0.60 -2.28
CA SER A 261 -6.06 -0.83 -1.02
C SER A 261 -5.21 -0.61 0.23
N ARG A 262 -3.89 -0.50 0.06
CA ARG A 262 -2.88 -0.40 1.12
C ARG A 262 -1.84 0.66 0.74
N PRO A 263 -1.17 1.30 1.71
CA PRO A 263 -0.04 2.19 1.43
C PRO A 263 1.03 1.49 0.57
N LEU A 264 1.69 2.27 -0.29
CA LEU A 264 2.87 1.79 -1.03
C LEU A 264 4.06 1.66 -0.07
N PRO A 265 4.90 0.62 -0.21
CA PRO A 265 6.13 0.54 0.56
C PRO A 265 7.12 1.63 0.10
N ALA A 266 8.07 1.96 0.98
CA ALA A 266 9.01 3.07 0.77
C ALA A 266 9.89 2.91 -0.47
N ASP A 267 10.23 1.68 -0.84
CA ASP A 267 11.00 1.36 -2.05
C ASP A 267 10.18 1.59 -3.32
N ALA A 268 8.89 1.25 -3.34
CA ALA A 268 7.98 1.56 -4.45
C ALA A 268 7.77 3.08 -4.61
N ILE A 269 7.62 3.81 -3.49
CA ILE A 269 7.55 5.28 -3.50
C ILE A 269 8.85 5.87 -4.06
N THR A 270 10.01 5.38 -3.61
CA THR A 270 11.32 5.83 -4.11
C THR A 270 11.45 5.57 -5.60
N ALA A 271 11.13 4.36 -6.07
CA ALA A 271 11.17 4.00 -7.47
C ALA A 271 10.24 4.87 -8.33
N LEU A 272 9.05 5.19 -7.83
CA LEU A 272 8.11 6.10 -8.49
C LEU A 272 8.68 7.52 -8.60
N VAL A 273 9.19 8.09 -7.51
CA VAL A 273 9.76 9.43 -7.50
C VAL A 273 10.94 9.50 -8.46
N THR A 274 11.85 8.53 -8.41
CA THR A 274 12.97 8.39 -9.36
C THR A 274 12.48 8.32 -10.80
N HIS A 275 11.48 7.48 -11.10
CA HIS A 275 10.91 7.32 -12.45
C HIS A 275 10.31 8.62 -13.01
N VAL A 276 9.72 9.45 -12.15
CA VAL A 276 9.11 10.73 -12.52
C VAL A 276 10.14 11.85 -12.65
N ALA A 277 11.11 11.90 -11.73
CA ALA A 277 12.11 12.97 -11.64
C ALA A 277 13.30 12.81 -12.58
N GLU A 278 13.70 11.59 -12.93
CA GLU A 278 14.87 11.33 -13.78
C GLU A 278 14.52 11.23 -15.26
N ASN A 279 15.54 11.38 -16.11
CA ASN A 279 15.41 11.27 -17.58
C ASN A 279 14.27 12.14 -18.14
N ARG A 280 14.13 13.35 -17.58
CA ARG A 280 13.13 14.32 -18.03
C ARG A 280 13.43 14.77 -19.45
N VAL A 281 12.35 15.04 -20.18
CA VAL A 281 12.40 15.36 -21.60
C VAL A 281 11.76 16.73 -21.81
N PHE A 282 12.49 17.66 -22.43
CA PHE A 282 11.96 19.00 -22.70
C PHE A 282 10.66 18.92 -23.52
N GLY A 283 9.64 19.67 -23.11
CA GLY A 283 8.32 19.67 -23.74
C GLY A 283 7.41 18.50 -23.35
N GLU A 284 7.80 17.72 -22.33
CA GLU A 284 7.04 16.61 -21.77
C GLU A 284 6.68 16.91 -20.31
N PHE A 285 5.37 17.03 -20.06
CA PHE A 285 4.85 17.20 -18.72
C PHE A 285 4.46 15.83 -18.17
N ARG A 286 4.89 15.54 -16.94
CA ARG A 286 4.66 14.26 -16.26
C ARG A 286 3.98 14.51 -14.93
N GLN A 287 3.01 13.68 -14.60
CA GLN A 287 2.27 13.79 -13.36
C GLN A 287 1.94 12.40 -12.82
N VAL A 288 2.02 12.26 -11.51
CA VAL A 288 1.42 11.13 -10.80
C VAL A 288 0.54 11.67 -9.68
N ALA A 289 -0.74 11.33 -9.74
CA ALA A 289 -1.73 11.79 -8.77
C ALA A 289 -2.26 10.63 -7.93
N PHE A 290 -2.39 10.86 -6.63
CA PHE A 290 -2.95 9.97 -5.62
C PHE A 290 -4.27 10.56 -5.16
N THR A 291 -5.36 10.08 -5.73
CA THR A 291 -6.70 10.53 -5.37
C THR A 291 -7.22 9.69 -4.21
N PRO A 292 -7.48 10.26 -3.02
CA PRO A 292 -8.02 9.49 -1.90
C PRO A 292 -9.39 8.93 -2.28
N TRP A 293 -9.60 7.70 -1.88
CA TRP A 293 -10.85 6.97 -2.02
C TRP A 293 -11.31 6.53 -0.63
N ARG A 294 -12.48 5.88 -0.53
CA ARG A 294 -13.22 5.60 0.74
C ARG A 294 -14.02 6.79 1.25
N GLY A 295 -14.31 6.83 2.56
CA GLY A 295 -15.31 7.71 3.15
C GLY A 295 -16.68 7.49 2.49
N ALA A 296 -17.29 8.58 2.01
CA ALA A 296 -18.55 8.55 1.27
C ALA A 296 -18.58 7.57 0.09
N TYR A 297 -17.46 7.38 -0.62
CA TYR A 297 -17.40 6.45 -1.76
C TYR A 297 -17.62 5.00 -1.34
N GLY A 298 -17.10 4.62 -0.16
CA GLY A 298 -17.13 3.25 0.35
C GLY A 298 -18.47 2.83 0.98
N ARG A 299 -19.35 3.78 1.31
CA ARG A 299 -20.69 3.50 1.88
C ARG A 299 -21.68 2.95 0.86
N VAL A 300 -21.39 3.09 -0.43
CA VAL A 300 -22.22 2.54 -1.51
C VAL A 300 -21.76 1.12 -1.80
N PRO A 301 -22.66 0.10 -1.77
CA PRO A 301 -22.29 -1.27 -2.10
C PRO A 301 -21.66 -1.40 -3.51
N PRO A 302 -20.67 -2.28 -3.71
CA PRO A 302 -20.00 -2.48 -5.01
C PRO A 302 -20.95 -2.79 -6.17
N ASP A 303 -22.07 -3.47 -5.90
CA ASP A 303 -23.06 -3.89 -6.89
C ASP A 303 -24.20 -2.86 -7.10
N ALA A 304 -24.26 -1.80 -6.30
CA ALA A 304 -25.33 -0.79 -6.39
C ALA A 304 -25.28 0.01 -7.71
N THR A 305 -24.12 0.14 -8.35
CA THR A 305 -23.92 0.91 -9.59
C THR A 305 -23.05 0.15 -10.59
N ALA A 306 -22.77 0.72 -11.78
CA ALA A 306 -21.78 0.15 -12.69
C ALA A 306 -20.35 0.23 -12.11
N PHE A 307 -20.03 1.31 -11.39
CA PHE A 307 -18.75 1.50 -10.74
C PHE A 307 -18.59 0.57 -9.53
N VAL A 308 -17.63 -0.36 -9.62
CA VAL A 308 -17.43 -1.47 -8.66
C VAL A 308 -16.39 -1.17 -7.58
N HIS A 309 -15.45 -0.26 -7.83
CA HIS A 309 -14.26 -0.05 -6.99
C HIS A 309 -14.57 0.80 -5.74
N ARG A 310 -15.31 0.22 -4.79
CA ARG A 310 -15.77 0.90 -3.55
C ARG A 310 -14.82 0.73 -2.37
N ALA A 311 -14.12 -0.40 -2.31
CA ALA A 311 -13.21 -0.77 -1.21
C ALA A 311 -11.78 -0.17 -1.26
N PRO A 312 -11.16 0.09 -2.44
CA PRO A 312 -9.82 0.64 -2.50
C PRO A 312 -9.65 1.93 -1.70
N ALA A 313 -8.44 2.15 -1.20
CA ALA A 313 -8.05 3.30 -0.39
C ALA A 313 -7.77 4.55 -1.22
N TYR A 314 -7.22 4.40 -2.42
CA TYR A 314 -6.92 5.50 -3.33
C TYR A 314 -6.77 5.00 -4.77
N LEU A 315 -6.85 5.94 -5.71
CA LEU A 315 -6.54 5.76 -7.13
C LEU A 315 -5.18 6.40 -7.41
N VAL A 316 -4.28 5.69 -8.08
CA VAL A 316 -3.08 6.30 -8.67
C VAL A 316 -3.34 6.54 -10.15
N LYS A 317 -3.08 7.76 -10.61
CA LYS A 317 -3.15 8.15 -12.02
C LYS A 317 -1.79 8.65 -12.48
N HIS A 318 -1.14 7.88 -13.34
CA HIS A 318 0.03 8.33 -14.08
C HIS A 318 -0.47 9.08 -15.32
N THR A 319 0.10 10.25 -15.60
CA THR A 319 -0.28 11.08 -16.75
C THR A 319 0.97 11.61 -17.43
N VAL A 320 0.97 11.57 -18.76
CA VAL A 320 1.94 12.27 -19.60
C VAL A 320 1.21 13.18 -20.57
N LEU A 321 1.72 14.40 -20.72
CA LEU A 321 1.24 15.39 -21.67
C LEU A 321 2.38 15.84 -22.58
N LEU A 322 2.12 15.82 -23.88
CA LEU A 322 3.01 16.33 -24.93
C LEU A 322 2.28 17.37 -25.77
N GLY A 323 2.99 18.44 -26.11
CA GLY A 323 2.57 19.34 -27.19
C GLY A 323 2.51 18.61 -28.55
N PRO A 324 1.82 19.17 -29.56
CA PRO A 324 1.59 18.51 -30.85
C PRO A 324 2.86 17.98 -31.54
N ASN A 325 3.94 18.77 -31.52
CA ASN A 325 5.22 18.39 -32.11
C ASN A 325 5.91 17.26 -31.33
N GLY A 326 5.78 17.24 -30.01
CA GLY A 326 6.30 16.18 -29.16
C GLY A 326 5.54 14.88 -29.39
N ALA A 327 4.21 14.94 -29.43
CA ALA A 327 3.35 13.80 -29.70
C ALA A 327 3.67 13.13 -31.03
N ALA A 328 3.86 13.91 -32.10
CA ALA A 328 4.19 13.37 -33.43
C ALA A 328 5.56 12.69 -33.50
N ARG A 329 6.53 13.10 -32.67
CA ARG A 329 7.91 12.59 -32.73
C ARG A 329 8.22 11.52 -31.70
N ARG A 330 7.62 11.60 -30.52
CA ARG A 330 7.97 10.81 -29.31
C ARG A 330 6.75 10.29 -28.57
N GLY A 331 5.58 10.26 -29.20
CA GLY A 331 4.36 9.75 -28.58
C GLY A 331 4.52 8.31 -28.08
N GLY A 332 5.24 7.46 -28.83
CA GLY A 332 5.58 6.10 -28.43
C GLY A 332 6.41 6.06 -27.14
N ASP A 333 7.55 6.78 -27.12
CA ASP A 333 8.44 6.84 -25.95
C ASP A 333 7.72 7.31 -24.68
N ALA A 334 6.82 8.30 -24.81
CA ALA A 334 6.01 8.79 -23.69
C ALA A 334 4.97 7.77 -23.20
N LEU A 335 4.38 6.97 -24.09
CA LEU A 335 3.49 5.86 -23.72
C LEU A 335 4.26 4.70 -23.05
N ASP A 336 5.50 4.46 -23.48
CA ASP A 336 6.39 3.48 -22.85
C ASP A 336 6.81 3.94 -21.45
N TRP A 337 7.16 5.23 -21.28
CA TRP A 337 7.41 5.83 -19.96
C TRP A 337 6.18 5.71 -19.04
N LEU A 338 4.99 6.01 -19.58
CA LEU A 338 3.73 5.90 -18.84
C LEU A 338 3.46 4.47 -18.38
N THR A 339 3.71 3.49 -19.27
CA THR A 339 3.53 2.06 -18.98
C THR A 339 4.54 1.56 -17.96
N ALA A 340 5.80 1.99 -18.06
CA ALA A 340 6.84 1.64 -17.08
C ALA A 340 6.52 2.17 -15.69
N GLY A 341 6.02 3.42 -15.59
CA GLY A 341 5.61 4.01 -14.32
C GLY A 341 4.45 3.28 -13.67
N TRP A 342 3.42 2.94 -14.45
CA TRP A 342 2.31 2.12 -13.98
C TRP A 342 2.78 0.72 -13.55
N ALA A 343 3.60 0.05 -14.37
CA ALA A 343 4.12 -1.29 -14.07
C ALA A 343 5.00 -1.31 -12.81
N ALA A 344 5.67 -0.21 -12.49
CA ALA A 344 6.46 -0.07 -11.28
C ALA A 344 5.59 -0.09 -10.00
N LEU A 345 4.30 0.23 -10.07
CA LEU A 345 3.38 0.18 -8.92
C LEU A 345 2.40 -0.99 -8.99
N HIS A 346 2.18 -1.56 -10.17
CA HIS A 346 1.23 -2.65 -10.40
C HIS A 346 1.33 -3.84 -9.42
N PRO A 347 2.51 -4.29 -8.94
CA PRO A 347 2.60 -5.36 -7.94
C PRO A 347 1.83 -5.12 -6.63
N TRP A 348 1.55 -3.85 -6.30
CA TRP A 348 0.78 -3.43 -5.12
C TRP A 348 -0.65 -3.00 -5.43
N GLY A 349 -1.00 -2.94 -6.71
CA GLY A 349 -2.31 -2.54 -7.19
C GLY A 349 -3.34 -3.66 -7.13
N THR A 350 -4.60 -3.29 -7.29
CA THR A 350 -5.74 -4.23 -7.27
C THR A 350 -6.02 -4.85 -8.64
N GLY A 351 -5.36 -4.39 -9.71
CA GLY A 351 -5.73 -4.63 -11.10
C GLY A 351 -6.98 -3.88 -11.56
N GLY A 352 -7.68 -3.19 -10.66
CA GLY A 352 -8.82 -2.35 -11.00
C GLY A 352 -8.37 -1.00 -11.59
N ALA A 353 -9.04 -0.53 -12.62
CA ALA A 353 -8.75 0.73 -13.30
C ALA A 353 -10.02 1.60 -13.38
N TYR A 354 -9.88 2.90 -13.62
CA TYR A 354 -11.03 3.80 -13.66
C TYR A 354 -11.46 4.12 -15.10
N GLN A 355 -12.69 3.76 -15.48
CA GLN A 355 -13.15 3.85 -16.87
C GLN A 355 -13.22 5.27 -17.44
N ASN A 356 -13.24 6.30 -16.58
CA ASN A 356 -13.21 7.70 -17.02
C ASN A 356 -11.82 8.13 -17.53
N PHE A 357 -10.79 7.29 -17.33
CA PHE A 357 -9.47 7.40 -17.92
C PHE A 357 -9.20 6.15 -18.78
N PRO A 358 -9.85 6.04 -19.95
CA PRO A 358 -9.74 4.86 -20.78
C PRO A 358 -8.29 4.64 -21.21
N ASP A 359 -7.82 3.41 -21.05
CA ASP A 359 -6.47 2.97 -21.34
C ASP A 359 -6.53 2.05 -22.57
N PRO A 360 -6.13 2.54 -23.76
CA PRO A 360 -6.19 1.74 -24.99
C PRO A 360 -5.32 0.47 -24.95
N ALA A 361 -4.33 0.40 -24.06
CA ALA A 361 -3.46 -0.77 -23.90
C ALA A 361 -4.06 -1.81 -22.93
N LEU A 362 -5.15 -1.50 -22.23
CA LEU A 362 -5.79 -2.40 -21.28
C LEU A 362 -6.62 -3.47 -22.01
N THR A 363 -6.12 -4.70 -22.01
CA THR A 363 -6.71 -5.82 -22.77
C THR A 363 -7.85 -6.51 -22.03
N ASP A 364 -7.81 -6.56 -20.70
CA ASP A 364 -8.81 -7.13 -19.80
C ASP A 364 -9.74 -6.06 -19.20
N TRP A 365 -9.90 -4.94 -19.91
CA TRP A 365 -10.59 -3.73 -19.49
C TRP A 365 -12.00 -3.97 -18.90
N MET A 366 -12.76 -4.96 -19.38
CA MET A 366 -14.08 -5.28 -18.81
C MET A 366 -13.99 -5.66 -17.34
N THR A 367 -13.01 -6.49 -16.99
CA THR A 367 -12.78 -6.92 -15.61
C THR A 367 -12.13 -5.80 -14.83
N ALA A 368 -11.14 -5.12 -15.41
CA ALA A 368 -10.44 -4.04 -14.73
C ALA A 368 -11.35 -2.85 -14.40
N TYR A 369 -12.32 -2.48 -15.26
CA TYR A 369 -13.23 -1.35 -15.03
C TYR A 369 -14.49 -1.71 -14.24
N TYR A 370 -15.01 -2.93 -14.42
CA TYR A 370 -16.34 -3.29 -13.91
C TYR A 370 -16.33 -4.49 -12.97
N GLY A 371 -15.22 -5.21 -12.85
CA GLY A 371 -15.06 -6.35 -11.94
C GLY A 371 -16.24 -7.32 -12.00
N ALA A 372 -16.80 -7.64 -10.84
CA ALA A 372 -17.97 -8.52 -10.72
C ALA A 372 -19.23 -7.99 -11.42
N ASN A 373 -19.33 -6.68 -11.67
CA ASN A 373 -20.48 -6.07 -12.34
C ASN A 373 -20.46 -6.27 -13.86
N ALA A 374 -19.34 -6.71 -14.44
CA ALA A 374 -19.19 -6.93 -15.88
C ALA A 374 -20.31 -7.81 -16.46
N THR A 375 -20.65 -8.91 -15.80
CA THR A 375 -21.72 -9.83 -16.25
C THR A 375 -23.09 -9.15 -16.29
N ARG A 376 -23.43 -8.37 -15.25
CA ARG A 376 -24.69 -7.61 -15.21
C ARG A 376 -24.74 -6.58 -16.34
N LEU A 377 -23.63 -5.90 -16.59
CA LEU A 377 -23.54 -4.88 -17.65
C LEU A 377 -23.70 -5.48 -19.05
N ARG A 378 -23.13 -6.67 -19.32
CA ARG A 378 -23.35 -7.38 -20.58
C ARG A 378 -24.82 -7.75 -20.78
N ALA A 379 -25.49 -8.22 -19.73
CA ALA A 379 -26.93 -8.52 -19.79
C ALA A 379 -27.77 -7.26 -20.11
N VAL A 380 -27.46 -6.13 -19.46
CA VAL A 380 -28.10 -4.83 -19.76
C VAL A 380 -27.83 -4.41 -21.21
N LYS A 381 -26.58 -4.50 -21.67
CA LYS A 381 -26.21 -4.18 -23.06
C LYS A 381 -27.00 -5.03 -24.06
N ALA A 382 -27.07 -6.34 -23.85
CA ALA A 382 -27.82 -7.25 -24.73
C ALA A 382 -29.33 -6.96 -24.74
N GLN A 383 -29.90 -6.49 -23.62
CA GLN A 383 -31.31 -6.12 -23.53
C GLN A 383 -31.63 -4.82 -24.28
N TYR A 384 -30.80 -3.79 -24.13
CA TYR A 384 -31.11 -2.43 -24.61
C TYR A 384 -30.41 -2.04 -25.91
N ASP A 385 -29.35 -2.75 -26.32
CA ASP A 385 -28.65 -2.58 -27.60
C ASP A 385 -28.28 -3.94 -28.20
N PRO A 386 -29.27 -4.78 -28.58
CA PRO A 386 -29.04 -6.14 -29.06
C PRO A 386 -28.27 -6.20 -30.40
N GLU A 387 -28.30 -5.13 -31.19
CA GLU A 387 -27.58 -5.02 -32.46
C GLU A 387 -26.17 -4.41 -32.29
N ASN A 388 -25.79 -4.06 -31.06
CA ASN A 388 -24.54 -3.42 -30.70
C ASN A 388 -24.23 -2.19 -31.58
N VAL A 389 -25.23 -1.31 -31.71
CA VAL A 389 -25.15 -0.05 -32.45
C VAL A 389 -24.18 0.90 -31.76
N PHE A 390 -24.25 1.00 -30.43
CA PHE A 390 -23.39 1.88 -29.62
C PHE A 390 -22.09 1.16 -29.24
N ARG A 391 -21.15 1.10 -30.17
CA ARG A 391 -19.86 0.42 -29.98
C ARG A 391 -18.64 1.30 -30.24
N PHE A 392 -17.57 1.01 -29.50
CA PHE A 392 -16.22 1.57 -29.65
C PHE A 392 -15.19 0.54 -29.16
N ALA A 393 -13.90 0.85 -29.23
CA ALA A 393 -12.82 -0.13 -28.97
C ALA A 393 -12.95 -0.88 -27.63
N GLN A 394 -13.46 -0.22 -26.58
CA GLN A 394 -13.68 -0.77 -25.25
C GLN A 394 -15.16 -0.64 -24.80
N SER A 395 -16.11 -0.76 -25.74
CA SER A 395 -17.54 -0.80 -25.39
C SER A 395 -17.93 -2.17 -24.84
N ILE A 396 -18.80 -2.19 -23.83
CA ILE A 396 -19.44 -3.42 -23.31
C ILE A 396 -20.07 -4.21 -24.47
N HIS A 397 -19.79 -5.51 -24.53
CA HIS A 397 -20.21 -6.42 -25.60
C HIS A 397 -20.72 -7.75 -25.07
#